data_AF-A0A6P1UCL1-F1
#
_entry.id   AF-A0A6P1UCL1-F1
#
_cell.length_a   1.000
_cell.length_b   1.000
_cell.length_c   1.000
_cell.angle_alpha   90.00
_cell.angle_beta   90.00
_cell.angle_gamma   90.00
#
_symmetry.space_group_name_H-M   'P 1'
#
loop_
_entity.id
_entity.type
_entity.pdbx_description
1 polymer ?
#
loop_
_entity_poly.entity_id
_entity_poly.type
_entity_poly.pdbx_seq_one_letter_code
_entity_poly.pdbx_strand_id
1 'polypeptide(L)'
;MRRPTVKRMWCCGCDKPVIARLTDGSEVYPRRPDLADLPFWKCDACQNYVGCHHQTRNRTKPLGAIPSPEIRNARKHIHAILDPMWKSGQWKRKLLYERISFELGYEYHTAHLRSLDEARTVYRIIKRMRQ
;
A
#
# COMPACT_ATOMS: atom_id res chain seq x y z
N MET A 1 15.55 16.80 23.14
CA MET A 1 15.22 16.10 21.87
C MET A 1 13.73 15.72 21.89
N ARG A 2 12.96 16.06 20.85
CA ARG A 2 11.54 15.64 20.76
C ARG A 2 11.49 14.13 20.51
N ARG A 3 10.63 13.41 21.23
CA ARG A 3 10.43 11.98 21.00
C ARG A 3 9.92 11.76 19.56
N PRO A 4 10.41 10.74 18.85
CA PRO A 4 9.93 10.43 17.52
C PRO A 4 8.44 10.06 17.57
N THR A 5 7.66 10.56 16.61
CA THR A 5 6.25 10.18 16.46
C THR A 5 6.17 8.72 16.04
N VAL A 6 5.39 7.92 16.75
CA VAL A 6 5.24 6.48 16.51
C VAL A 6 3.78 6.06 16.34
N LYS A 7 3.55 4.94 15.65
CA LYS A 7 2.23 4.36 15.42
C LYS A 7 2.29 2.84 15.36
N ARG A 8 1.33 2.14 15.97
CA ARG A 8 1.18 0.69 15.83
C ARG A 8 0.59 0.35 14.46
N MET A 9 1.28 -0.48 13.67
CA MET A 9 0.87 -0.85 12.30
C MET A 9 1.27 -2.29 11.97
N TRP A 10 0.56 -2.93 11.04
CA TRP A 10 1.00 -4.23 10.50
C TRP A 10 2.20 -4.06 9.58
N CYS A 11 3.22 -4.90 9.75
CA CYS A 11 4.37 -4.99 8.85
C CYS A 11 4.44 -6.38 8.22
N CYS A 12 4.32 -6.43 6.89
CA CYS A 12 4.40 -7.68 6.13
C CYS A 12 5.80 -8.31 6.18
N GLY A 13 6.87 -7.50 6.26
CA GLY A 13 8.23 -8.03 6.36
C GLY A 13 8.56 -8.65 7.72
N CYS A 14 7.89 -8.22 8.79
CA CYS A 14 8.04 -8.80 10.12
C CYS A 14 6.93 -9.80 10.47
N ASP A 15 5.92 -9.90 9.60
CA ASP A 15 4.67 -10.65 9.78
C ASP A 15 3.97 -10.44 11.14
N LYS A 16 3.98 -9.19 11.64
CA LYS A 16 3.38 -8.83 12.93
C LYS A 16 3.07 -7.34 13.04
N PRO A 17 2.23 -6.93 14.03
CA PRO A 17 2.13 -5.53 14.41
C PRO A 17 3.46 -5.01 14.96
N VAL A 18 3.90 -3.85 14.49
CA VAL A 18 5.13 -3.17 14.92
C VAL A 18 4.83 -1.75 15.35
N ILE A 19 5.74 -1.16 16.14
CA ILE A 19 5.78 0.28 16.39
C ILE A 19 6.57 0.92 15.25
N ALA A 20 5.85 1.53 14.30
CA ALA A 20 6.46 2.23 13.17
C ALA A 20 6.79 3.67 13.58
N ARG A 21 7.96 4.14 13.16
CA ARG A 21 8.42 5.51 13.36
C ARG A 21 8.06 6.37 12.14
N LEU A 22 7.57 7.57 12.39
CA LEU A 22 7.39 8.56 11.33
C LEU A 22 8.77 9.11 10.93
N THR A 23 9.03 9.10 9.63
CA THR A 23 10.20 9.69 8.99
C THR A 23 9.78 10.38 7.69
N ASP A 24 10.73 10.80 6.88
CA ASP A 24 10.53 11.50 5.63
C ASP A 24 11.31 10.85 4.46
N GLY A 25 11.19 11.45 3.28
CA GLY A 25 11.79 10.91 2.07
C GLY A 25 13.30 11.12 2.00
N SER A 26 13.90 11.97 2.82
CA SER A 26 15.36 12.10 2.88
C SER A 26 15.99 10.83 3.47
N GLU A 27 15.35 10.21 4.48
CA GLU A 27 15.79 8.92 5.04
C GLU A 27 15.46 7.75 4.10
N VAL A 28 14.26 7.75 3.51
CA VAL A 28 13.76 6.63 2.70
C VAL A 28 14.36 6.62 1.29
N TYR A 29 14.57 7.79 0.70
CA TYR A 29 15.07 7.99 -0.66
C TYR A 29 16.15 9.09 -0.69
N PRO A 30 17.34 8.86 -0.11
CA PRO A 30 18.38 9.90 0.03
C PRO A 30 18.88 10.47 -1.30
N ARG A 31 18.67 9.75 -2.42
CA ARG A 31 19.05 10.17 -3.78
C ARG A 31 17.90 10.78 -4.58
N ARG A 32 16.79 11.13 -3.93
CA ARG A 32 15.59 11.72 -4.56
C ARG A 32 15.16 12.96 -3.77
N PRO A 33 15.84 14.10 -3.96
CA PRO A 33 15.54 15.33 -3.21
C PRO A 33 14.11 15.82 -3.46
N ASP A 34 13.51 15.51 -4.61
CA ASP A 34 12.11 15.78 -4.92
C ASP A 34 11.10 15.07 -3.99
N LEU A 35 11.55 14.05 -3.26
CA LEU A 35 10.73 13.31 -2.30
C LEU A 35 11.07 13.64 -0.84
N ALA A 36 12.07 14.50 -0.58
CA ALA A 36 12.66 14.67 0.75
C ALA A 36 11.63 14.97 1.84
N ASP A 37 10.68 15.86 1.57
CA ASP A 37 9.67 16.31 2.55
C ASP A 37 8.43 15.39 2.65
N LEU A 38 8.40 14.29 1.90
CA LEU A 38 7.25 13.38 1.91
C LEU A 38 7.28 12.49 3.17
N PRO A 39 6.18 12.42 3.94
CA PRO A 39 6.14 11.60 5.16
C PRO A 39 6.00 10.11 4.85
N PHE A 40 6.74 9.29 5.60
CA PHE A 40 6.71 7.83 5.55
C PHE A 40 6.65 7.24 6.96
N TRP A 41 5.95 6.11 7.10
CA TRP A 41 6.05 5.27 8.29
C TRP A 41 7.02 4.13 8.02
N LYS A 42 8.05 4.01 8.85
CA LYS A 42 9.12 3.03 8.73
C LYS A 42 9.11 2.05 9.89
N CYS A 43 9.30 0.77 9.57
CA CYS A 43 9.59 -0.25 10.56
C CYS A 43 11.11 -0.33 10.74
N ASP A 44 11.62 0.07 11.90
CA ASP A 44 13.06 0.02 12.16
C ASP A 44 13.61 -1.41 12.34
N ALA A 45 12.74 -2.41 12.54
CA ALA A 45 13.18 -3.81 12.65
C ALA A 45 13.57 -4.44 11.30
N CYS A 46 12.79 -4.20 10.24
CA CYS A 46 13.05 -4.77 8.90
C CYS A 46 13.36 -3.72 7.83
N GLN A 47 13.43 -2.44 8.22
CA GLN A 47 13.71 -1.29 7.35
C GLN A 47 12.69 -1.03 6.23
N ASN A 48 11.61 -1.80 6.15
CA ASN A 48 10.51 -1.53 5.24
C ASN A 48 9.68 -0.31 5.68
N TYR A 49 9.00 0.30 4.73
CA TYR A 49 8.27 1.54 4.93
C TYR A 49 7.01 1.62 4.06
N VAL A 50 6.08 2.49 4.46
CA VAL A 50 4.86 2.85 3.70
C VAL A 50 4.73 4.37 3.62
N GLY A 51 4.33 4.87 2.45
CA GLY A 51 4.02 6.29 2.28
C GLY A 51 2.74 6.70 2.99
N CYS A 52 2.46 8.00 2.96
CA CYS A 52 1.25 8.58 3.53
C CYS A 52 0.38 9.27 2.47
N HIS A 53 -0.88 9.55 2.82
CA HIS A 53 -1.79 10.42 2.07
C HIS A 53 -1.37 11.90 2.21
N HIS A 54 -0.15 12.22 1.79
CA HIS A 54 0.52 13.52 2.00
C HIS A 54 -0.17 14.71 1.29
N GLN A 55 -1.05 14.43 0.33
CA GLN A 55 -1.85 15.44 -0.38
C GLN A 55 -3.16 15.77 0.33
N THR A 56 -3.46 15.15 1.47
CA THR A 56 -4.70 15.37 2.25
C THR A 56 -4.43 16.19 3.51
N ARG A 57 -5.49 16.67 4.17
CA ARG A 57 -5.38 17.39 5.47
C ARG A 57 -4.61 16.58 6.52
N ASN A 58 -4.78 15.26 6.52
CA ASN A 58 -4.00 14.37 7.38
C ASN A 58 -2.80 13.80 6.59
N ARG A 59 -1.76 14.62 6.46
CA ARG A 59 -0.57 14.31 5.65
C ARG A 59 0.16 13.04 6.09
N THR A 60 0.07 12.65 7.35
CA THR A 60 0.75 11.49 7.93
C THR A 60 -0.16 10.26 8.04
N LYS A 61 -1.39 10.30 7.49
CA LYS A 61 -2.23 9.11 7.41
C LYS A 61 -1.55 8.07 6.50
N PRO A 62 -1.19 6.87 6.99
CA PRO A 62 -0.52 5.87 6.17
C PRO A 62 -1.41 5.38 5.03
N LEU A 63 -0.81 5.01 3.90
CA LEU A 63 -1.52 4.42 2.76
C LEU A 63 -2.08 3.01 3.04
N GLY A 64 -1.53 2.31 4.03
CA GLY A 64 -1.92 0.94 4.38
C GLY A 64 -0.89 0.27 5.30
N ALA A 65 -0.82 -1.06 5.25
CA ALA A 65 0.21 -1.82 5.96
C ALA A 65 1.60 -1.61 5.33
N ILE A 66 2.66 -1.74 6.14
CA ILE A 66 4.06 -1.68 5.70
C ILE A 66 4.36 -2.91 4.84
N PRO A 67 4.53 -2.77 3.50
CA PRO A 67 4.77 -3.91 2.63
C PRO A 67 6.23 -4.36 2.73
N SER A 68 6.46 -5.66 2.57
CA SER A 68 7.77 -6.17 2.18
C SER A 68 8.07 -5.80 0.71
N PRO A 69 9.30 -5.98 0.21
CA PRO A 69 9.61 -5.79 -1.21
C PRO A 69 8.71 -6.60 -2.15
N GLU A 70 8.42 -7.86 -1.79
CA GLU A 70 7.58 -8.79 -2.56
C GLU A 70 6.13 -8.30 -2.59
N ILE A 71 5.57 -7.91 -1.45
CA ILE A 71 4.22 -7.36 -1.36
C ILE A 71 4.13 -6.02 -2.10
N ARG A 72 5.16 -5.17 -2.03
CA ARG A 72 5.21 -3.91 -2.79
C ARG A 72 5.14 -4.18 -4.29
N ASN A 73 5.88 -5.18 -4.77
CA ASN A 73 5.86 -5.58 -6.18
C ASN A 73 4.52 -6.20 -6.58
N ALA A 74 3.92 -7.04 -5.74
CA ALA A 74 2.61 -7.63 -5.98
C ALA A 74 1.51 -6.54 -6.09
N ARG A 75 1.52 -5.56 -5.17
CA ARG A 75 0.61 -4.40 -5.22
C ARG A 75 0.80 -3.59 -6.50
N LYS A 76 2.05 -3.31 -6.89
CA LYS A 76 2.37 -2.64 -8.18
C LYS A 76 1.83 -3.41 -9.38
N HIS A 77 2.02 -4.73 -9.39
CA HIS A 77 1.55 -5.59 -10.47
C HIS A 77 0.02 -5.58 -10.59
N ILE A 78 -0.69 -5.70 -9.47
CA ILE A 78 -2.15 -5.61 -9.44
C ILE A 78 -2.62 -4.24 -9.95
N HIS A 79 -2.00 -3.14 -9.52
CA HIS A 79 -2.31 -1.81 -10.06
C HIS A 79 -2.08 -1.69 -11.56
N ALA A 80 -0.98 -2.25 -12.09
CA ALA A 80 -0.70 -2.23 -13.52
C ALA A 80 -1.79 -2.91 -14.36
N ILE A 81 -2.55 -3.85 -13.78
CA ILE A 81 -3.66 -4.52 -14.44
C ILE A 81 -5.00 -3.81 -14.19
N LEU A 82 -5.26 -3.40 -12.93
CA LEU A 82 -6.50 -2.73 -12.54
C LEU A 82 -6.63 -1.35 -13.15
N ASP A 83 -5.54 -0.57 -13.17
CA ASP A 83 -5.58 0.83 -13.55
C ASP A 83 -6.06 1.04 -14.98
N PRO A 84 -5.56 0.31 -15.99
CA PRO A 84 -6.07 0.41 -17.35
C PRO A 84 -7.58 0.13 -17.47
N MET A 85 -8.13 -0.79 -16.68
CA MET A 85 -9.55 -1.16 -16.76
C MET A 85 -10.48 0.00 -16.40
N TRP A 86 -10.11 0.81 -15.40
CA TRP A 86 -10.92 1.97 -15.03
C TRP A 86 -10.47 3.26 -15.71
N LYS A 87 -9.19 3.38 -16.11
CA LYS A 87 -8.69 4.53 -16.88
C LYS A 87 -9.19 4.54 -18.33
N SER A 88 -9.51 3.37 -18.91
CA SER A 88 -10.14 3.30 -20.23
C SER A 88 -11.60 3.81 -20.24
N GLY A 89 -12.21 4.00 -19.07
CA GLY A 89 -13.62 4.37 -18.93
C GLY A 89 -14.59 3.19 -19.05
N GLN A 90 -14.11 2.00 -19.43
CA GLN A 90 -14.95 0.78 -19.53
C GLN A 90 -15.52 0.37 -18.17
N TRP A 91 -14.78 0.61 -17.10
CA TRP A 91 -15.20 0.37 -15.72
C TRP A 91 -15.13 1.64 -14.89
N LYS A 92 -16.16 1.90 -14.08
CA LYS A 92 -16.01 2.88 -12.98
C LYS A 92 -15.07 2.30 -11.93
N ARG A 93 -14.04 3.04 -11.51
CA ARG A 93 -13.07 2.59 -10.50
C ARG A 93 -13.74 2.05 -9.23
N LYS A 94 -14.76 2.75 -8.73
CA LYS A 94 -15.52 2.34 -7.53
C LYS A 94 -16.15 0.95 -7.72
N LEU A 95 -16.89 0.75 -8.82
CA LEU A 95 -17.52 -0.53 -9.14
C LEU A 95 -16.52 -1.68 -9.29
N LEU A 96 -15.33 -1.39 -9.84
CA LEU A 96 -14.27 -2.40 -9.99
C LEU A 96 -13.79 -2.92 -8.62
N TYR A 97 -13.55 -2.02 -7.67
CA TYR A 97 -13.14 -2.40 -6.31
C TYR A 97 -14.29 -3.06 -5.52
N GLU A 98 -15.52 -2.61 -5.69
CA GLU A 98 -16.72 -3.23 -5.09
C GLU A 98 -16.91 -4.66 -5.59
N ARG A 99 -16.72 -4.91 -6.90
CA ARG A 99 -16.81 -6.25 -7.49
C ARG A 99 -15.74 -7.19 -6.93
N ILE A 100 -14.51 -6.71 -6.76
CA ILE A 100 -13.44 -7.51 -6.14
C ILE A 100 -13.75 -7.79 -4.67
N SER A 101 -14.27 -6.79 -3.94
CA SER A 101 -14.68 -6.95 -2.54
C SER A 101 -15.78 -8.00 -2.40
N PHE A 102 -16.77 -7.98 -3.29
CA PHE A 102 -17.84 -8.97 -3.35
C PHE A 102 -17.30 -10.39 -3.54
N GLU A 103 -16.38 -10.60 -4.50
CA GLU A 103 -15.78 -11.92 -4.75
C GLU A 103 -14.89 -12.42 -3.61
N LEU A 104 -14.32 -11.51 -2.81
CA LEU A 104 -13.49 -11.85 -1.65
C LEU A 104 -14.29 -12.04 -0.36
N GLY A 105 -15.52 -11.52 -0.29
CA GLY A 105 -16.34 -11.51 0.92
C GLY A 105 -15.93 -10.49 1.98
N TYR A 106 -15.02 -9.55 1.66
CA TYR A 106 -14.59 -8.48 2.56
C TYR A 106 -14.17 -7.22 1.78
N GLU A 107 -14.08 -6.07 2.45
CA GLU A 107 -13.69 -4.81 1.80
C GLU A 107 -12.25 -4.88 1.26
N TYR A 108 -12.12 -4.77 -0.06
CA TYR A 108 -10.85 -4.85 -0.75
C TYR A 108 -10.25 -3.47 -1.03
N HIS A 109 -8.97 -3.33 -0.69
CA HIS A 109 -8.12 -2.28 -1.22
C HIS A 109 -6.71 -2.83 -1.44
N THR A 110 -6.07 -2.48 -2.57
CA THR A 110 -4.74 -3.02 -2.92
C THR A 110 -3.70 -2.77 -1.83
N ALA A 111 -3.76 -1.63 -1.14
CA ALA A 111 -2.84 -1.31 -0.04
C ALA A 111 -3.04 -2.16 1.23
N HIS A 112 -4.11 -2.96 1.30
CA HIS A 112 -4.39 -3.87 2.41
C HIS A 112 -3.84 -5.27 2.19
N LEU A 113 -3.37 -5.62 0.99
CA LEU A 113 -2.76 -6.92 0.70
C LEU A 113 -1.52 -7.16 1.56
N ARG A 114 -1.49 -8.25 2.32
CA ARG A 114 -0.44 -8.59 3.28
C ARG A 114 0.33 -9.85 2.92
N SER A 115 -0.21 -10.72 2.07
CA SER A 115 0.47 -11.94 1.60
C SER A 115 0.46 -12.08 0.07
N LEU A 116 1.36 -12.92 -0.45
CA LEU A 116 1.37 -13.25 -1.87
C LEU A 116 0.16 -14.09 -2.27
N ASP A 117 -0.39 -14.90 -1.37
CA ASP A 117 -1.57 -15.72 -1.67
C ASP A 117 -2.84 -14.87 -1.77
N GLU A 118 -2.99 -13.85 -0.93
CA GLU A 118 -4.03 -12.82 -1.12
C GLU A 118 -3.86 -12.12 -2.47
N ALA A 119 -2.64 -11.70 -2.81
CA ALA A 119 -2.37 -11.04 -4.08
C ALA A 119 -2.66 -11.95 -5.30
N ARG A 120 -2.32 -13.24 -5.24
CA ARG A 120 -2.63 -14.24 -6.27
C ARG A 120 -4.13 -14.47 -6.39
N THR A 121 -4.86 -14.46 -5.28
CA THR A 121 -6.33 -14.59 -5.28
C THR A 121 -6.97 -13.40 -5.98
N VAL A 122 -6.56 -12.18 -5.63
CA VAL A 122 -6.99 -10.95 -6.30
C VAL A 122 -6.64 -10.96 -7.77
N TYR A 123 -5.43 -11.35 -8.14
CA TYR A 123 -5.02 -11.49 -9.53
C TYR A 123 -5.96 -12.42 -10.32
N ARG A 124 -6.32 -13.59 -9.77
CA ARG A 124 -7.26 -14.53 -10.39
C ARG A 124 -8.65 -13.92 -10.57
N ILE A 125 -9.15 -13.18 -9.58
CA ILE A 125 -10.43 -12.46 -9.69
C ILE A 125 -10.37 -11.44 -10.84
N ILE A 126 -9.34 -10.60 -10.87
CA ILE A 126 -9.17 -9.58 -11.91
C ILE A 126 -9.08 -10.20 -13.30
N LYS A 127 -8.36 -11.32 -13.46
CA LYS A 127 -8.23 -12.02 -14.74
C LYS A 127 -9.54 -12.62 -15.22
N ARG A 128 -10.44 -13.05 -14.33
CA ARG A 128 -11.79 -13.50 -14.69
C ARG A 128 -12.67 -12.33 -15.14
N MET A 129 -12.52 -11.16 -14.53
CA MET A 129 -13.30 -9.96 -14.89
C MET A 129 -12.91 -9.32 -16.23
N ARG A 130 -11.75 -9.68 -16.80
CA ARG A 130 -11.26 -9.19 -18.10
C ARG A 130 -11.72 -10.03 -19.29
N GLN A 131 -12.26 -11.22 -19.03
CA GLN A 131 -12.84 -12.11 -20.05
C GLN A 131 -14.33 -11.78 -20.19
#